data_AF-A0A3M4M7J4-F1
#
_entry.id   AF-A0A3M4M7J4-F1
#
_cell.length_a   1.000
_cell.length_b   1.000
_cell.length_c   1.000
_cell.angle_alpha   90.00
_cell.angle_beta   90.00
_cell.angle_gamma   90.00
#
_symmetry.space_group_name_H-M   'P 1'
#
loop_
_entity.id
_entity.type
_entity.pdbx_description
1 polymer ?
#
loop_
_entity_poly.entity_id
_entity_poly.type
_entity_poly.pdbx_seq_one_letter_code
_entity_poly.pdbx_strand_id
1 'polypeptide(L)'
;MVKKLVPDPPVFSLSSRGSTIDCHETQLAHVSDLLRCAGATVYEGGDALNGQQRDLIMASMHLISQAQGVIDQMLDRMSQSTR
;
A
#
# COMPACT_ATOMS: atom_id res chain seq x y z
N MET A 1 17.17 27.26 11.56
CA MET A 1 17.26 26.05 12.40
C MET A 1 16.21 25.05 11.91
N VAL A 2 16.55 24.23 10.90
CA VAL A 2 15.65 23.17 10.41
C VAL A 2 16.26 21.83 10.82
N LYS A 3 15.62 21.17 11.78
CA LYS A 3 16.04 19.82 12.19
C LYS A 3 15.71 18.93 11.01
N LYS A 4 16.74 18.47 10.29
CA LYS A 4 16.59 17.40 9.30
C LYS A 4 16.03 16.20 10.05
N LEU A 5 14.71 16.00 9.94
CA LEU A 5 14.12 14.71 10.18
C LEU A 5 14.66 13.82 9.06
N VAL A 6 15.71 13.08 9.38
CA VAL A 6 16.06 11.89 8.61
C VAL A 6 14.85 10.97 8.78
N PRO A 7 14.12 10.63 7.71
CA PRO A 7 13.13 9.58 7.81
C PRO A 7 13.90 8.33 8.21
N ASP A 8 13.57 7.75 9.37
CA ASP A 8 14.09 6.43 9.71
C ASP A 8 13.84 5.50 8.52
N PRO A 9 14.85 4.76 8.05
CA PRO A 9 14.61 3.74 7.04
C PRO A 9 13.53 2.79 7.58
N PRO A 10 12.58 2.31 6.77
CA PRO A 10 11.72 1.23 7.20
C PRO A 10 12.59 0.00 7.45
N VAL A 11 13.01 -0.19 8.70
CA VAL A 11 13.78 -1.34 9.15
C VAL A 11 12.82 -2.51 9.21
N PHE A 12 12.54 -3.11 8.06
CA PHE A 12 12.11 -4.51 8.02
C PHE A 12 13.35 -5.37 8.28
N SER A 13 13.85 -5.35 9.51
CA SER A 13 14.74 -6.40 9.98
C SER A 13 13.91 -7.66 10.09
N LEU A 14 13.93 -8.49 9.04
CA LEU A 14 13.54 -9.90 9.09
C LEU A 14 14.49 -10.60 10.09
N SER A 15 14.20 -10.44 11.36
CA SER A 15 14.82 -11.16 12.46
C SER A 15 13.70 -11.84 13.21
N SER A 16 13.06 -12.82 12.59
CA SER A 16 12.37 -13.81 13.40
C SER A 16 12.16 -15.09 12.63
N ARG A 17 12.23 -16.17 13.39
CA ARG A 17 12.07 -17.57 13.04
C ARG A 17 10.61 -17.90 12.68
N GLY A 18 9.94 -16.99 11.97
CA GLY A 18 8.60 -17.17 11.42
C GLY A 18 8.69 -17.97 10.12
N SER A 19 7.76 -18.89 9.93
CA SER A 19 7.59 -19.59 8.65
C SER A 19 7.50 -18.57 7.52
N THR A 20 8.08 -18.86 6.35
CA THR A 20 8.13 -17.94 5.19
C THR A 20 6.76 -17.33 4.86
N ILE A 21 5.68 -18.07 5.08
CA ILE A 21 4.29 -17.67 4.90
C ILE A 21 3.90 -16.43 5.73
N ASP A 22 4.29 -16.35 7.01
CA ASP A 22 3.97 -15.24 7.91
C ASP A 22 4.64 -13.92 7.49
N CYS A 23 5.86 -14.03 6.94
CA CYS A 23 6.57 -12.90 6.35
C CYS A 23 5.85 -12.37 5.10
N HIS A 24 5.37 -13.24 4.22
CA HIS A 24 4.68 -12.83 2.99
C HIS A 24 3.32 -12.17 3.29
N GLU A 25 2.57 -12.69 4.25
CA GLU A 25 1.32 -12.07 4.72
C GLU A 25 1.57 -10.67 5.28
N THR A 26 2.55 -10.52 6.17
CA THR A 26 2.92 -9.23 6.75
C THR A 26 3.38 -8.22 5.68
N GLN A 27 4.16 -8.67 4.69
CA GLN A 27 4.56 -7.82 3.57
C GLN A 27 3.36 -7.35 2.73
N LEU A 28 2.43 -8.25 2.41
CA LEU A 28 1.24 -7.91 1.64
C LEU A 28 0.29 -6.98 2.42
N ALA A 29 0.15 -7.18 3.73
CA ALA A 29 -0.58 -6.27 4.60
C ALA A 29 0.05 -4.85 4.60
N HIS A 30 1.38 -4.77 4.68
CA HIS A 30 2.09 -3.49 4.58
C HIS A 30 1.90 -2.80 3.22
N VAL A 31 1.94 -3.56 2.11
CA VAL A 31 1.66 -2.98 0.78
C VAL A 31 0.21 -2.50 0.68
N SER A 32 -0.76 -3.20 1.29
CA SER A 32 -2.15 -2.74 1.34
C SER A 32 -2.29 -1.38 2.06
N ASP A 33 -1.56 -1.19 3.16
CA ASP A 33 -1.53 0.09 3.87
C ASP A 33 -0.89 1.20 3.03
N LEU A 34 0.20 0.91 2.33
CA LEU A 34 0.82 1.84 1.37
C LEU A 34 -0.15 2.24 0.25
N LEU A 35 -0.91 1.29 -0.30
CA LEU A 35 -1.92 1.59 -1.33
C LEU A 35 -3.05 2.45 -0.78
N ARG A 36 -3.50 2.22 0.47
CA ARG A 36 -4.47 3.08 1.14
C ARG A 36 -3.94 4.51 1.30
N CYS A 37 -2.68 4.66 1.71
CA CYS A 37 -2.02 5.96 1.82
C CYS A 37 -1.89 6.65 0.45
N ALA A 38 -1.53 5.91 -0.59
CA ALA A 38 -1.48 6.43 -1.96
C ALA A 38 -2.87 6.88 -2.43
N GLY A 39 -3.91 6.11 -2.13
CA GLY A 39 -5.31 6.45 -2.43
C GLY A 39 -5.74 7.74 -1.75
N ALA A 40 -5.43 7.92 -0.47
CA ALA A 40 -5.70 9.17 0.26
C ALA A 40 -4.95 10.36 -0.37
N THR A 41 -3.67 10.17 -0.71
CA THR A 41 -2.84 11.22 -1.33
C THR A 41 -3.40 11.65 -2.69
N VAL A 42 -3.81 10.69 -3.52
CA VAL A 42 -4.40 10.94 -4.85
C VAL A 42 -5.78 11.59 -4.71
N TYR A 43 -6.58 11.18 -3.74
CA TYR A 43 -7.89 11.79 -3.46
C TYR A 43 -7.75 13.26 -3.05
N GLU A 44 -6.92 13.55 -2.04
CA GLU A 44 -6.68 14.91 -1.56
C GLU A 44 -6.00 15.78 -2.63
N GLY A 45 -5.05 15.22 -3.37
CA GLY A 45 -4.41 15.91 -4.49
C GLY A 45 -5.36 16.20 -5.66
N GLY A 46 -6.42 15.40 -5.82
CA GLY A 46 -7.42 15.50 -6.87
C GLY A 46 -8.49 16.57 -6.65
N ASP A 47 -8.77 16.93 -5.40
CA ASP A 47 -9.89 17.79 -5.04
C ASP A 47 -9.75 19.21 -5.62
N ALA A 48 -8.50 19.70 -5.72
CA ALA A 48 -8.19 21.00 -6.31
C ALA A 48 -8.01 20.98 -7.85
N LEU A 49 -8.14 19.82 -8.50
CA LEU A 49 -7.83 19.63 -9.92
C LEU A 49 -9.09 19.55 -10.78
N ASN A 50 -8.98 19.99 -12.04
CA ASN A 50 -10.08 20.00 -13.02
C ASN A 50 -9.61 19.52 -14.40
N GLY A 51 -10.56 19.11 -15.25
CA GLY A 51 -10.28 18.65 -16.62
C GLY A 51 -9.37 17.42 -16.67
N GLN A 52 -8.46 17.36 -17.65
CA GLN A 52 -7.61 16.19 -17.89
C GLN A 52 -6.74 15.79 -16.70
N GLN A 53 -6.35 16.74 -15.85
CA GLN A 53 -5.54 16.44 -14.67
C GLN A 53 -6.36 15.68 -13.62
N ARG A 54 -7.64 16.04 -13.45
CA ARG A 54 -8.58 15.31 -12.59
C ARG A 54 -8.85 13.91 -13.14
N ASP A 55 -9.02 13.78 -14.47
CA ASP A 55 -9.22 12.49 -15.12
C ASP A 55 -8.03 11.54 -14.86
N LEU A 56 -6.80 12.06 -14.94
CA LEU A 56 -5.59 11.31 -14.65
C LEU A 56 -5.48 10.87 -13.19
N ILE A 57 -5.87 11.73 -12.24
CA ILE A 57 -5.94 11.37 -10.82
C ILE A 57 -6.99 10.28 -10.58
N MET A 58 -8.18 10.40 -11.18
CA MET A 58 -9.23 9.38 -11.06
C MET A 58 -8.77 8.04 -11.66
N ALA A 59 -8.06 8.07 -12.80
CA ALA A 59 -7.45 6.88 -13.37
C ALA A 59 -6.40 6.26 -12.42
N SER A 60 -5.58 7.09 -11.78
CA SER A 60 -4.59 6.62 -10.78
C SER A 60 -5.26 5.98 -9.57
N MET A 61 -6.33 6.58 -9.05
CA MET A 61 -7.13 6.00 -7.98
C MET A 61 -7.74 4.66 -8.39
N HIS A 62 -8.21 4.54 -9.63
CA HIS A 62 -8.72 3.27 -10.14
C HIS A 62 -7.64 2.18 -10.19
N LEU A 63 -6.43 2.51 -10.64
CA LEU A 63 -5.28 1.59 -10.63
C LEU A 63 -4.91 1.16 -9.21
N ILE A 64 -4.91 2.09 -8.25
CA ILE A 64 -4.65 1.79 -6.83
C ILE A 64 -5.71 0.81 -6.30
N SER A 65 -7.00 1.07 -6.58
CA SER A 65 -8.09 0.19 -6.16
C SER A 65 -7.99 -1.21 -6.77
N GLN A 66 -7.60 -1.32 -8.05
CA GLN A 66 -7.33 -2.62 -8.68
C GLN A 66 -6.17 -3.36 -8.00
N ALA A 67 -5.06 -2.67 -7.74
CA ALA A 67 -3.90 -3.26 -7.05
C ALA A 67 -4.29 -3.76 -5.64
N GLN A 68 -5.14 -3.01 -4.94
CA GLN A 68 -5.62 -3.38 -3.61
C GLN A 68 -6.46 -4.67 -3.67
N GLY A 69 -7.38 -4.79 -4.64
CA GLY A 69 -8.14 -6.01 -4.85
C GLY A 69 -7.28 -7.23 -5.22
N VAL A 70 -6.14 -7.04 -5.89
CA VAL A 70 -5.17 -8.13 -6.14
C VAL A 70 -4.50 -8.59 -4.84
N ILE A 71 -4.10 -7.66 -3.97
CA ILE A 71 -3.49 -7.97 -2.67
C ILE A 71 -4.50 -8.67 -1.75
N ASP A 72 -5.74 -8.19 -1.69
CA ASP A 72 -6.79 -8.82 -0.89
C ASP A 72 -7.02 -10.28 -1.32
N GLN A 73 -7.01 -10.56 -2.63
CA GLN A 73 -7.08 -11.93 -3.15
C GLN A 73 -5.86 -12.79 -2.78
N MET A 74 -4.66 -12.20 -2.75
CA MET A 74 -3.45 -12.91 -2.32
C MET A 74 -3.52 -13.25 -0.82
N LEU A 75 -3.94 -12.30 0.01
CA LEU A 75 -4.14 -12.49 1.46
C LEU A 75 -5.20 -13.57 1.74
N ASP A 76 -6.34 -13.53 1.05
CA ASP A 76 -7.39 -14.54 1.17
C ASP A 76 -6.89 -15.95 0.81
N ARG A 77 -6.14 -16.08 -0.29
CA ARG A 77 -5.56 -17.38 -0.69
C ARG A 77 -4.56 -17.93 0.34
N MET A 78 -3.77 -17.07 0.98
CA MET A 78 -2.85 -17.50 2.03
C MET A 78 -3.58 -17.93 3.31
N SER A 79 -4.63 -17.20 3.69
CA SER A 79 -5.49 -17.57 4.82
C SER A 79 -6.20 -18.92 4.58
N GLN A 80 -6.68 -19.15 3.36
CA GLN A 80 -7.31 -20.42 2.97
C GLN A 80 -6.33 -21.60 2.90
N SER A 81 -5.07 -21.37 2.50
CA SER A 81 -4.06 -22.44 2.44
C SER A 81 -3.64 -22.97 3.82
N THR A 82 -3.95 -22.24 4.90
CA THR A 82 -3.60 -22.63 6.28
C THR A 82 -4.75 -23.35 7.01
N ARG A 83 -5.92 -23.49 6.38
CA ARG A 83 -7.07 -24.25 6.89
C ARG A 83 -7.16 -25.63 6.26
#